data_AF-A0A7X6ZJ09-F1
#
_entry.id   AF-A0A7X6ZJ09-F1
#
_cell.length_a   1.000
_cell.length_b   1.000
_cell.length_c   1.000
_cell.angle_alpha   90.00
_cell.angle_beta   90.00
_cell.angle_gamma   90.00
#
_symmetry.space_group_name_H-M   'P 1'
#
loop_
_entity.id
_entity.type
_entity.pdbx_description
1 polymer ?
#
loop_
_entity_poly.entity_id
_entity_poly.type
_entity_poly.pdbx_seq_one_letter_code
_entity_poly.pdbx_strand_id
1 'polypeptide(L)'
;RARHILIATTPMDDAVQKTLKKEMAAKLRQTLVEGGDFAQLARENSDCPSKDQGGELIPPFQRGYMTKPFEDAAFALQPNEISPVVETDFGYHIIQTLEHQTQTFEEVQGRIAIMLKGRATQQQVEPLIRSLKQKAQITYLQGTMPPPEAMFMPTDSDAPPMESASPAPAPQPAESQAIEPVTDQEAAQKESCWSRLIKKIKQARD
;
A
#
# COMPACT_ATOMS: atom_id res chain seq x y z
N ARG A 1 8.37 11.87 6.74
CA ARG A 1 8.15 12.78 5.59
C ARG A 1 8.88 12.23 4.39
N ALA A 2 8.25 12.22 3.22
CA ALA A 2 8.91 11.81 1.98
C ALA A 2 8.37 12.63 0.81
N ARG A 3 9.12 12.62 -0.28
CA ARG A 3 8.68 13.12 -1.58
C ARG A 3 8.76 12.02 -2.62
N HIS A 4 7.92 12.08 -3.63
CA HIS A 4 7.88 11.09 -4.68
C HIS A 4 7.67 11.71 -6.07
N ILE A 5 8.09 10.98 -7.10
CA ILE A 5 7.72 11.21 -8.49
C ILE A 5 6.92 9.99 -8.92
N LEU A 6 5.68 10.21 -9.38
CA LEU A 6 4.84 9.15 -9.92
C LEU A 6 4.81 9.25 -11.43
N ILE A 7 5.14 8.16 -12.11
CA ILE A 7 4.86 7.95 -13.53
C ILE A 7 3.66 7.01 -13.62
N ALA A 8 2.49 7.57 -13.93
CA ALA A 8 1.24 6.84 -13.87
C ALA A 8 1.18 5.75 -14.93
N THR A 9 0.82 4.53 -14.53
CA THR A 9 0.51 3.43 -15.46
C THR A 9 -0.92 3.00 -15.26
N THR A 10 -1.62 2.67 -16.34
CA THR A 10 -2.94 2.06 -16.23
C THR A 10 -2.82 0.54 -16.42
N PRO A 11 -3.73 -0.26 -15.82
CA PRO A 11 -3.79 -1.69 -16.08
C PRO A 11 -4.00 -2.03 -17.57
N MET A 12 -4.59 -1.10 -18.33
CA MET A 12 -4.83 -1.20 -19.77
C MET A 12 -3.60 -0.86 -20.63
N ASP A 13 -2.49 -0.40 -20.04
CA ASP A 13 -1.28 -0.08 -20.79
C ASP A 13 -0.66 -1.36 -21.38
N ASP A 14 -0.32 -1.30 -22.67
CA ASP A 14 0.41 -2.37 -23.35
C ASP A 14 1.79 -2.62 -22.71
N ALA A 15 2.31 -3.83 -22.91
CA ALA A 15 3.63 -4.20 -22.39
C ALA A 15 4.72 -3.19 -22.79
N VAL A 16 4.69 -2.66 -24.02
CA VAL A 16 5.63 -1.65 -24.53
C VAL A 16 5.55 -0.34 -23.73
N GLN A 17 4.34 0.10 -23.39
CA GLN A 17 4.12 1.33 -22.61
C GLN A 17 4.65 1.18 -21.19
N LYS A 18 4.42 0.02 -20.57
CA LYS A 18 4.97 -0.27 -19.23
C LYS A 18 6.49 -0.27 -19.23
N THR A 19 7.14 -0.80 -20.27
CA THR A 19 8.60 -0.76 -20.39
C THR A 19 9.12 0.67 -20.58
N LEU A 20 8.48 1.46 -21.45
CA LEU A 20 8.83 2.86 -21.67
C LEU A 20 8.73 3.70 -20.39
N LYS A 21 7.64 3.55 -19.63
CA LYS A 21 7.44 4.26 -18.36
C LYS A 21 8.46 3.82 -17.30
N LYS A 22 8.82 2.53 -17.27
CA LYS A 22 9.89 2.02 -16.40
C LYS A 22 11.25 2.60 -16.75
N GLU A 23 11.59 2.67 -18.03
CA GLU A 23 12.83 3.27 -18.52
C GLU A 23 12.89 4.77 -18.23
N MET A 24 11.76 5.47 -18.38
CA MET A 24 11.65 6.89 -18.03
C MET A 24 11.89 7.09 -16.53
N ALA A 25 11.26 6.29 -15.66
CA ALA A 25 11.49 6.33 -14.23
C ALA A 25 12.96 6.00 -13.88
N ALA A 26 13.58 5.04 -14.57
CA ALA A 26 14.99 4.71 -14.37
C ALA A 26 15.93 5.86 -14.74
N LYS A 27 15.67 6.55 -15.87
CA LYS A 27 16.41 7.73 -16.30
C LYS A 27 16.27 8.89 -15.32
N LEU A 28 15.04 9.18 -14.88
CA LEU A 28 14.79 10.22 -13.88
C LEU A 28 15.53 9.92 -12.58
N ARG A 29 15.50 8.67 -12.10
CA ARG A 29 16.26 8.25 -10.93
C ARG A 29 17.76 8.48 -11.12
N GLN A 30 18.32 8.15 -12.28
CA GLN A 30 19.73 8.37 -12.55
C GLN A 30 20.09 9.86 -12.45
N THR A 31 19.31 10.75 -13.07
CA THR A 31 19.51 12.20 -12.97
C THR A 31 19.43 12.70 -11.53
N LEU A 32 18.53 12.14 -10.71
CA LEU A 32 18.43 12.47 -9.29
C LEU A 32 19.66 12.02 -8.48
N VAL A 33 20.20 10.84 -8.78
CA VAL A 33 21.42 10.32 -8.13
C VAL A 33 22.66 11.12 -8.54
N GLU A 34 22.68 11.67 -9.76
CA GLU A 34 23.74 12.56 -10.27
C GLU A 34 23.68 13.98 -9.68
N GLY A 35 22.68 14.29 -8.83
CA GLY A 35 22.54 15.58 -8.16
C GLY A 35 21.52 16.53 -8.78
N GLY A 36 20.62 16.02 -9.63
CA GLY A 36 19.51 16.81 -10.17
C GLY A 36 18.51 17.28 -9.11
N ASP A 37 17.80 18.38 -9.40
CA ASP A 37 16.76 18.91 -8.51
C ASP A 37 15.49 18.05 -8.57
N PHE A 38 15.20 17.37 -7.46
CA PHE A 38 13.99 16.55 -7.31
C PHE A 38 12.71 17.36 -7.46
N ALA A 39 12.66 18.58 -6.92
CA ALA A 39 11.45 19.38 -6.94
C ALA A 39 11.11 19.83 -8.37
N GLN A 40 12.13 20.15 -9.17
CA GLN A 40 11.96 20.48 -10.57
C GLN A 40 11.49 19.26 -11.37
N LEU A 41 12.20 18.13 -11.25
CA LEU A 41 11.85 16.90 -11.97
C LEU A 41 10.45 16.40 -11.60
N ALA A 42 10.05 16.53 -10.33
CA ALA A 42 8.72 16.21 -9.87
C ALA A 42 7.65 17.10 -10.53
N ARG A 43 7.87 18.43 -10.61
CA ARG A 43 6.92 19.35 -11.26
C ARG A 43 6.71 19.03 -12.75
N GLU A 44 7.80 18.67 -13.43
CA GLU A 44 7.82 18.44 -14.86
C GLU A 44 7.30 17.05 -15.26
N ASN A 45 7.59 16.02 -14.46
CA ASN A 45 7.37 14.62 -14.85
C ASN A 45 6.40 13.85 -13.96
N SER A 46 6.01 14.37 -12.79
CA SER A 46 5.10 13.63 -11.89
C SER A 46 3.64 13.80 -12.31
N ASP A 47 2.91 12.69 -12.34
CA ASP A 47 1.47 12.64 -12.59
C ASP A 47 0.64 12.85 -11.30
N CYS A 48 1.28 12.89 -10.12
CA CYS A 48 0.62 13.12 -8.85
C CYS A 48 0.37 14.62 -8.61
N PRO A 49 -0.76 15.04 -8.00
CA PRO A 49 -0.98 16.43 -7.60
C PRO A 49 0.09 16.99 -6.63
N SER A 50 0.87 16.12 -5.97
CA SER A 50 2.03 16.54 -5.18
C SER A 50 3.12 17.25 -6.00
N LYS A 51 3.08 17.16 -7.33
CA LYS A 51 4.03 17.80 -8.24
C LYS A 51 4.19 19.30 -8.00
N ASP A 52 3.10 20.01 -7.69
CA ASP A 52 3.13 21.46 -7.46
C ASP A 52 4.00 21.83 -6.24
N GLN A 53 4.06 20.92 -5.27
CA GLN A 53 4.90 21.01 -4.07
C GLN A 53 6.26 20.31 -4.25
N GLY A 54 6.71 20.10 -5.48
CA GLY A 54 7.98 19.43 -5.76
C GLY A 54 7.96 17.93 -5.41
N GLY A 55 6.78 17.32 -5.43
CA GLY A 55 6.58 15.90 -5.14
C GLY A 55 6.48 15.58 -3.64
N GLU A 56 6.50 16.58 -2.75
CA GLU A 56 6.41 16.33 -1.31
C GLU A 56 5.02 15.82 -0.90
N LEU A 57 5.00 14.76 -0.10
CA LEU A 57 3.76 14.22 0.47
C LEU A 57 3.40 15.01 1.72
N ILE A 58 2.45 15.92 1.57
CA ILE A 58 1.87 16.72 2.66
C ILE A 58 0.39 16.35 2.80
N PRO A 59 -0.08 15.92 3.99
CA PRO A 59 0.64 15.77 5.27
C PRO A 59 1.56 14.53 5.34
N PRO A 60 2.46 14.43 6.34
CA PRO A 60 3.27 13.23 6.55
C PRO A 60 2.40 11.99 6.70
N PHE A 61 2.77 10.90 6.02
CA PHE A 61 2.04 9.64 6.09
C PHE A 61 2.55 8.74 7.22
N GLN A 62 1.66 7.89 7.72
CA GLN A 62 1.96 6.81 8.68
C GLN A 62 1.91 5.46 7.96
N ARG A 63 2.45 4.42 8.59
CA ARG A 63 2.30 3.04 8.09
C ARG A 63 0.82 2.66 7.97
N GLY A 64 0.47 1.95 6.91
CA GLY A 64 -0.90 1.51 6.61
C GLY A 64 -1.75 2.52 5.84
N TYR A 65 -1.22 3.71 5.50
CA TYR A 65 -1.93 4.70 4.68
C TYR A 65 -1.53 4.68 3.20
N MET A 66 -0.36 4.11 2.87
CA MET A 66 0.17 4.03 1.51
C MET A 66 0.16 2.58 1.01
N THR A 67 0.35 2.37 -0.29
CA THR A 67 0.51 1.02 -0.84
C THR A 67 1.71 0.33 -0.20
N LYS A 68 1.55 -0.95 0.14
CA LYS A 68 2.59 -1.77 0.79
C LYS A 68 3.99 -1.62 0.14
N PRO A 69 4.16 -1.77 -1.18
CA PRO A 69 5.46 -1.57 -1.83
C PRO A 69 6.03 -0.15 -1.66
N PHE A 70 5.17 0.88 -1.66
CA PHE A 70 5.60 2.26 -1.47
C PHE A 70 6.06 2.52 -0.04
N GLU A 71 5.28 2.10 0.95
CA GLU A 71 5.65 2.30 2.36
C GLU A 71 6.92 1.52 2.72
N ASP A 72 7.04 0.27 2.29
CA ASP A 72 8.20 -0.56 2.63
C ASP A 72 9.48 0.05 2.08
N ALA A 73 9.45 0.54 0.84
CA ALA A 73 10.57 1.28 0.26
C ALA A 73 10.85 2.58 1.01
N ALA A 74 9.84 3.41 1.27
CA ALA A 74 10.04 4.70 1.94
C ALA A 74 10.63 4.55 3.36
N PHE A 75 10.13 3.58 4.14
CA PHE A 75 10.58 3.36 5.52
C PHE A 75 11.92 2.60 5.61
N ALA A 76 12.34 1.89 4.57
CA ALA A 76 13.64 1.22 4.53
C ALA A 76 14.80 2.17 4.23
N LEU A 77 14.53 3.32 3.60
CA LEU A 77 15.54 4.29 3.15
C LEU A 77 16.02 5.19 4.28
N GLN A 78 17.27 5.60 4.23
CA GLN A 78 17.79 6.61 5.13
C GLN A 78 17.26 8.02 4.78
N PRO A 79 17.30 8.97 5.73
CA PRO A 79 16.99 10.37 5.43
C PRO A 79 17.87 10.90 4.28
N ASN A 80 17.23 11.59 3.34
CA ASN A 80 17.73 12.09 2.06
C ASN A 80 18.11 11.04 1.02
N GLU A 81 17.92 9.75 1.27
CA GLU A 81 18.22 8.67 0.32
C GLU A 81 17.11 8.52 -0.74
N ILE A 82 17.52 8.21 -1.98
CA ILE A 82 16.63 7.99 -3.12
C ILE A 82 16.44 6.49 -3.37
N SER A 83 15.19 6.06 -3.46
CA SER A 83 14.79 4.67 -3.67
C SER A 83 15.18 4.13 -5.04
N PRO A 84 15.22 2.79 -5.21
CA PRO A 84 15.03 2.19 -6.53
C PRO A 84 13.63 2.54 -7.08
N VAL A 85 13.41 2.32 -8.38
CA VAL A 85 12.07 2.48 -8.97
C VAL A 85 11.14 1.45 -8.36
N VAL A 86 10.09 1.91 -7.67
CA VAL A 86 9.09 1.07 -7.00
C VAL A 86 7.87 0.95 -7.91
N GLU A 87 7.45 -0.28 -8.21
CA GLU A 87 6.24 -0.55 -8.97
C GLU A 87 5.05 -0.71 -8.01
N THR A 88 3.95 -0.01 -8.30
CA THR A 88 2.68 -0.12 -7.59
C THR A 88 1.52 -0.15 -8.59
N ASP A 89 0.29 -0.37 -8.10
CA ASP A 89 -0.91 -0.37 -8.94
C ASP A 89 -1.16 0.99 -9.64
N PHE A 90 -0.57 2.07 -9.14
CA PHE A 90 -0.65 3.41 -9.75
C PHE A 90 0.46 3.65 -10.79
N GLY A 91 1.49 2.81 -10.82
CA GLY A 91 2.63 2.91 -11.72
C GLY A 91 3.98 2.92 -11.03
N TYR A 92 4.92 3.66 -11.61
CA TYR A 92 6.30 3.67 -11.13
C TYR A 92 6.57 4.88 -10.25
N HIS A 93 7.10 4.62 -9.07
CA HIS A 93 7.40 5.64 -8.07
C HIS A 93 8.90 5.71 -7.81
N ILE A 94 9.42 6.93 -7.78
CA ILE A 94 10.75 7.22 -7.25
C ILE A 94 10.53 7.96 -5.95
N ILE A 95 11.07 7.45 -4.86
CA ILE A 95 10.80 7.94 -3.51
C ILE A 95 12.10 8.51 -2.94
N GLN A 96 12.00 9.65 -2.28
CA GLN A 96 13.07 10.15 -1.44
C GLN A 96 12.53 10.42 -0.04
N THR A 97 13.11 9.75 0.93
CA THR A 97 12.74 9.95 2.33
C THR A 97 13.44 11.20 2.83
N LEU A 98 12.70 12.16 3.35
CA LEU A 98 13.27 13.41 3.87
C LEU A 98 13.63 13.26 5.34
N GLU A 99 12.70 12.69 6.11
CA GLU A 99 12.82 12.60 7.56
C GLU A 99 12.01 11.44 8.10
N HIS A 100 12.57 10.74 9.08
CA HIS A 100 11.86 9.77 9.90
C HIS A 100 11.52 10.39 11.24
N GLN A 101 10.22 10.44 11.55
CA GLN A 101 9.75 10.82 12.87
C GLN A 101 9.23 9.57 13.57
N THR A 102 9.88 9.19 14.67
CA THR A 102 9.38 8.18 15.58
C THR A 102 8.77 8.89 16.78
N GLN A 103 7.62 8.40 17.25
CA GLN A 103 6.97 8.90 18.46
C GLN A 103 7.09 7.81 19.51
N THR A 104 7.39 8.21 20.74
CA THR A 104 7.44 7.29 21.87
C THR A 104 6.03 6.90 22.30
N PHE A 105 5.89 5.74 22.93
CA PHE A 105 4.59 5.28 23.43
C PHE A 105 3.95 6.30 24.38
N GLU A 106 4.74 6.91 25.26
CA GLU A 106 4.28 7.88 26.27
C GLU A 106 3.62 9.12 25.63
N GLU A 107 4.20 9.63 24.52
CA GLU A 107 3.65 10.77 23.78
C GLU A 107 2.30 10.45 23.14
N VAL A 108 2.10 9.21 22.68
CA VAL A 108 0.88 8.80 21.95
C VAL A 108 -0.15 8.07 22.82
N GLN A 109 0.23 7.62 24.03
CA GLN A 109 -0.62 6.80 24.90
C GLN A 109 -1.95 7.48 25.19
N GLY A 110 -1.95 8.79 25.48
CA GLY A 110 -3.17 9.55 25.74
C GLY A 110 -4.14 9.53 24.56
N ARG A 111 -3.62 9.75 23.34
CA ARG A 111 -4.40 9.70 22.10
C ARG A 111 -4.92 8.29 21.81
N ILE A 112 -4.08 7.27 21.99
CA ILE A 112 -4.45 5.87 21.80
C ILE A 112 -5.56 5.47 22.78
N ALA A 113 -5.44 5.86 24.06
CA ALA A 113 -6.44 5.56 25.07
C ALA A 113 -7.82 6.17 24.75
N ILE A 114 -7.85 7.42 24.29
CA ILE A 114 -9.09 8.08 23.85
C ILE A 114 -9.68 7.36 22.62
N MET A 115 -8.85 7.04 21.63
CA MET A 115 -9.27 6.33 20.42
C MET A 115 -9.88 4.96 20.75
N LEU A 116 -9.21 4.17 21.62
CA LEU A 116 -9.68 2.85 22.04
C LEU A 116 -10.98 2.92 22.85
N LYS A 117 -11.10 3.89 23.78
CA LYS A 117 -12.35 4.12 24.54
C LYS A 117 -13.50 4.54 23.63
N GLY A 118 -13.24 5.39 22.64
CA GLY A 118 -14.24 5.81 21.65
C GLY A 118 -14.72 4.62 20.82
N ARG A 119 -13.79 3.82 20.29
CA ARG A 119 -14.11 2.61 19.52
C ARG A 119 -14.90 1.59 20.36
N ALA A 120 -14.48 1.34 21.60
CA ALA A 120 -15.19 0.44 22.50
C ALA A 120 -16.61 0.95 22.81
N THR A 121 -16.76 2.24 23.10
CA THR A 121 -18.08 2.86 23.30
C THR A 121 -18.95 2.68 22.07
N GLN A 122 -18.45 3.02 20.88
CA GLN A 122 -19.20 2.91 19.62
C GLN A 122 -19.66 1.48 19.34
N GLN A 123 -18.80 0.49 19.59
CA GLN A 123 -19.14 -0.93 19.46
C GLN A 123 -20.24 -1.38 20.44
N GLN A 124 -20.33 -0.78 21.62
CA GLN A 124 -21.33 -1.14 22.64
C GLN A 124 -22.61 -0.30 22.56
N VAL A 125 -22.56 0.89 21.95
CA VAL A 125 -23.69 1.82 21.88
C VAL A 125 -24.78 1.31 20.95
N GLU A 126 -24.45 0.83 19.74
CA GLU A 126 -25.45 0.27 18.82
C GLU A 126 -26.24 -0.91 19.41
N PRO A 127 -25.61 -1.95 19.98
CA PRO A 127 -26.36 -3.07 20.57
C PRO A 127 -27.14 -2.63 21.81
N LEU A 128 -26.62 -1.71 22.61
CA LEU A 128 -27.35 -1.16 23.76
C LEU A 128 -28.61 -0.41 23.32
N ILE A 129 -28.50 0.50 22.34
CA ILE A 129 -29.64 1.23 21.78
C ILE A 129 -30.66 0.25 21.20
N ARG A 130 -30.21 -0.77 20.47
CA ARG A 130 -31.09 -1.82 19.93
C ARG A 130 -31.87 -2.51 21.04
N SER A 131 -31.20 -2.91 22.13
CA SER A 131 -31.85 -3.56 23.27
C SER A 131 -32.81 -2.65 24.04
N LEU A 132 -32.50 -1.36 24.16
CA LEU A 132 -33.35 -0.38 24.84
C LEU A 132 -34.60 -0.07 24.01
N LYS A 133 -34.47 0.07 22.68
CA LYS A 133 -35.60 0.23 21.76
C LYS A 133 -36.56 -0.95 21.80
N GLN A 134 -36.05 -2.19 21.90
CA GLN A 134 -36.89 -3.39 22.03
C GLN A 134 -37.66 -3.45 23.35
N LYS A 135 -37.09 -2.89 24.43
CA LYS A 135 -37.72 -2.88 25.76
C LYS A 135 -38.65 -1.68 25.99
N ALA A 136 -38.55 -0.64 25.16
CA ALA A 136 -39.35 0.56 25.31
C ALA A 136 -40.67 0.46 24.53
N GLN A 137 -41.78 0.84 25.17
CA GLN A 137 -43.07 0.97 24.50
C GLN A 137 -43.18 2.38 23.89
N ILE A 138 -42.93 2.51 22.60
CA ILE A 138 -42.87 3.80 21.89
C ILE A 138 -44.19 4.02 21.14
N THR A 139 -44.94 5.07 21.51
CA THR A 139 -46.18 5.48 20.83
C THR A 139 -45.94 6.71 19.98
N TYR A 140 -46.22 6.62 18.68
CA TYR A 140 -46.08 7.72 17.73
C TYR A 140 -47.43 8.42 17.56
N LEU A 141 -47.48 9.75 17.75
CA LEU A 141 -48.71 10.53 17.76
C LEU A 141 -49.22 10.93 16.36
N GLN A 142 -48.42 10.74 15.31
CA GLN A 142 -48.81 10.96 13.91
C GLN A 142 -48.36 9.77 13.07
N GLY A 143 -49.26 9.28 12.22
CA GLY A 143 -49.23 7.96 11.60
C GLY A 143 -48.01 7.63 10.75
N THR A 144 -47.72 6.33 10.78
CA THR A 144 -46.77 5.54 9.97
C THR A 144 -45.28 5.81 10.22
N MET A 145 -44.72 4.94 11.07
CA MET A 145 -43.30 4.61 11.08
C MET A 145 -42.95 3.97 9.72
N PRO A 146 -42.07 4.53 8.89
CA PRO A 146 -41.40 3.71 7.88
C PRO A 146 -40.50 2.72 8.62
N PRO A 147 -40.40 1.46 8.17
CA PRO A 147 -39.66 0.41 8.87
C PRO A 147 -38.24 0.88 9.22
N PRO A 148 -37.64 0.40 10.32
CA PRO A 148 -36.37 0.92 10.84
C PRO A 148 -35.20 0.92 9.85
N GLU A 149 -35.32 0.21 8.72
CA GLU A 149 -34.38 0.20 7.59
C GLU A 149 -34.53 1.41 6.64
N ALA A 150 -35.72 2.02 6.54
CA ALA A 150 -36.05 3.04 5.54
C ALA A 150 -35.71 4.48 5.94
N MET A 151 -35.21 4.71 7.17
CA MET A 151 -34.82 6.04 7.65
C MET A 151 -33.30 6.24 7.70
N PHE A 152 -32.51 5.20 7.40
CA PHE A 152 -31.15 5.38 6.95
C PHE A 152 -31.22 5.71 5.46
N MET A 153 -31.04 6.98 5.10
CA MET A 153 -30.50 7.25 3.77
C MET A 153 -29.20 6.44 3.65
N PRO A 154 -28.90 5.81 2.51
CA PRO A 154 -27.62 5.17 2.31
C PRO A 154 -26.57 6.30 2.32
N THR A 155 -25.91 6.51 3.45
CA THR A 155 -24.69 7.33 3.47
C THR A 155 -23.56 6.44 2.98
N ASP A 156 -23.52 6.15 1.66
CA ASP A 156 -22.42 5.49 0.95
C ASP A 156 -21.72 4.31 1.68
N SER A 157 -22.47 3.59 2.52
CA SER A 157 -21.95 2.52 3.39
C SER A 157 -22.71 1.20 3.15
N ASP A 158 -23.38 1.10 2.01
CA ASP A 158 -23.83 -0.13 1.38
C ASP A 158 -23.56 -0.03 -0.14
N ALA A 159 -22.28 0.14 -0.49
CA ALA A 159 -21.79 -0.56 -1.66
C ALA A 159 -21.81 -2.06 -1.32
N PRO A 160 -22.12 -2.98 -2.27
CA PRO A 160 -21.92 -4.39 -2.01
C PRO A 160 -20.48 -4.60 -1.51
N PRO A 161 -20.19 -5.58 -0.63
CA PRO A 161 -18.82 -6.03 -0.51
C PRO A 161 -18.43 -6.45 -1.93
N MET A 162 -17.54 -5.70 -2.57
CA MET A 162 -16.79 -6.27 -3.66
C MET A 162 -16.14 -7.50 -3.08
N GLU A 163 -16.57 -8.65 -3.57
CA GLU A 163 -15.87 -9.89 -3.39
C GLU A 163 -14.48 -9.75 -4.04
N SER A 164 -13.51 -9.35 -3.21
CA SER A 164 -12.08 -9.69 -3.23
C SER A 164 -11.37 -8.71 -2.28
N ALA A 165 -10.71 -9.11 -1.20
CA ALA A 165 -10.18 -10.40 -0.82
C ALA A 165 -10.17 -10.50 0.71
N SER A 166 -10.20 -11.74 1.20
CA SER A 166 -10.02 -12.09 2.61
C SER A 166 -8.86 -11.31 3.26
N PRO A 167 -8.98 -10.92 4.54
CA PRO A 167 -7.81 -10.52 5.30
C PRO A 167 -6.87 -11.72 5.40
N ALA A 168 -5.68 -11.61 4.82
CA ALA A 168 -4.60 -12.52 5.13
C ALA A 168 -4.43 -12.56 6.67
N PRO A 169 -4.36 -13.76 7.27
CA PRO A 169 -4.17 -13.89 8.70
C PRO A 169 -2.81 -13.30 9.10
N ALA A 170 -2.77 -12.66 10.27
CA ALA A 170 -1.54 -12.21 10.88
C ALA A 170 -0.51 -13.37 10.94
N PRO A 171 0.77 -13.14 10.61
CA PRO A 171 1.79 -14.17 10.80
C PRO A 171 1.97 -14.41 12.31
N GLN A 172 1.61 -15.61 12.74
CA GLN A 172 1.97 -16.15 14.05
C GLN A 172 3.48 -16.42 14.10
N PRO A 173 4.11 -16.38 15.29
CA PRO A 173 5.51 -16.75 15.44
C PRO A 173 5.68 -18.23 15.11
N ALA A 174 6.49 -18.54 14.10
CA ALA A 174 6.81 -19.90 13.69
C ALA A 174 7.71 -20.56 14.75
N GLU A 175 7.12 -21.45 15.54
CA GLU A 175 7.87 -22.46 16.28
C GLU A 175 8.49 -23.47 15.31
N SER A 176 9.77 -23.74 15.59
CA SER A 176 10.65 -24.78 15.06
C SER A 176 9.96 -26.12 14.80
N GLN A 177 10.01 -26.62 13.56
CA GLN A 177 10.10 -28.07 13.28
C GLN A 177 11.01 -28.35 12.07
N ALA A 178 12.12 -29.04 12.40
CA ALA A 178 12.86 -30.07 11.67
C ALA A 178 12.90 -30.03 10.12
N ILE A 179 14.13 -29.84 9.64
CA ILE A 179 14.58 -30.11 8.27
C ILE A 179 14.85 -31.63 8.16
N GLU A 180 14.16 -32.30 7.25
CA GLU A 180 14.56 -33.59 6.68
C GLU A 180 14.88 -33.37 5.18
N PRO A 181 15.88 -34.07 4.61
CA PRO A 181 16.60 -33.58 3.43
C PRO A 181 15.89 -33.88 2.11
N VAL A 182 15.85 -32.88 1.22
CA VAL A 182 15.36 -33.01 -0.15
C VAL A 182 16.39 -33.78 -0.99
N THR A 183 15.93 -34.90 -1.53
CA THR A 183 16.63 -35.84 -2.40
C THR A 183 17.10 -35.21 -3.72
N ASP A 184 18.27 -35.68 -4.18
CA ASP A 184 19.11 -35.27 -5.32
C ASP A 184 18.47 -35.18 -6.74
N GLN A 185 17.15 -35.33 -6.90
CA GLN A 185 16.53 -35.32 -8.23
C GLN A 185 16.35 -33.93 -8.85
N GLU A 186 16.20 -32.87 -8.05
CA GLU A 186 16.02 -31.51 -8.59
C GLU A 186 17.33 -30.83 -9.02
N ALA A 187 18.49 -31.32 -8.56
CA ALA A 187 19.79 -30.82 -8.97
C ALA A 187 20.15 -31.25 -10.40
N ALA A 188 19.87 -32.51 -10.77
CA ALA A 188 20.20 -33.05 -12.09
C ALA A 188 19.42 -32.39 -13.25
N GLN A 189 18.21 -31.90 -12.97
CA GLN A 189 17.35 -31.30 -14.00
C GLN A 189 17.77 -29.87 -14.37
N LYS A 190 18.41 -29.15 -13.44
CA LYS A 190 18.92 -27.78 -13.66
C LYS A 190 20.21 -27.78 -14.49
N GLU A 191 21.08 -28.79 -14.35
CA GLU A 191 22.30 -28.91 -15.16
C GLU A 191 22.04 -29.21 -16.65
N SER A 192 20.96 -29.93 -16.96
CA SER A 192 20.51 -30.22 -18.34
C SER A 192 20.01 -28.96 -19.07
N CYS A 193 19.40 -28.01 -18.35
CA CYS A 193 18.87 -26.78 -18.96
C CYS A 193 19.96 -25.75 -19.28
N TRP A 194 20.93 -25.59 -18.38
CA TRP A 194 22.02 -24.63 -18.57
C TRP A 194 23.03 -25.08 -19.63
N SER A 195 23.33 -26.38 -19.70
CA SER A 195 24.24 -26.94 -20.71
C SER A 195 23.69 -26.82 -22.14
N ARG A 196 22.37 -26.94 -22.34
CA ARG A 196 21.72 -26.71 -23.65
C ARG A 196 21.74 -25.24 -24.07
N LEU A 197 21.63 -24.32 -23.12
CA LEU A 197 21.69 -22.88 -23.40
C LEU A 197 23.09 -22.45 -23.83
N ILE A 198 24.13 -22.95 -23.16
CA ILE A 198 25.53 -22.65 -23.51
C ILE A 198 25.90 -23.23 -24.89
N LYS A 199 25.40 -24.42 -25.24
CA LYS A 199 25.63 -25.03 -26.57
C LYS A 199 24.97 -24.23 -27.70
N LYS A 200 23.76 -23.67 -27.47
CA LYS A 200 23.09 -22.78 -28.43
C LYS A 200 23.81 -21.46 -28.62
N ILE A 201 24.38 -20.88 -27.56
CA ILE A 201 25.13 -19.62 -27.64
C ILE A 201 26.45 -19.81 -28.42
N LYS A 202 27.07 -21.00 -28.35
CA LYS A 202 28.32 -21.29 -29.07
C LYS A 202 28.12 -21.55 -30.57
N GLN A 203 27.01 -22.18 -30.97
CA GLN A 203 26.66 -22.40 -32.39
C GLN A 203 26.18 -21.15 -33.13
N ALA A 204 25.79 -20.09 -32.42
CA ALA A 204 25.38 -18.83 -33.01
C ALA A 204 26.55 -17.84 -33.21
N ARG A 205 27.79 -18.27 -32.93
CA ARG A 205 29.00 -17.44 -32.97
C ARG A 205 30.05 -17.91 -33.99
N ASP A 206 29.80 -19.01 -34.70
CA ASP A 206 30.51 -19.42 -35.93
C ASP A 206 29.62 -19.15 -37.16
#